data_AF-A0A8R1W9H7-F1
#
_entry.id   AF-A0A8R1W9H7-F1
#
_cell.length_a   1.000
_cell.length_b   1.000
_cell.length_c   1.000
_cell.angle_alpha   90.00
_cell.angle_beta   90.00
_cell.angle_gamma   90.00
#
_symmetry.space_group_name_H-M   'P 1'
#
loop_
_entity.id
_entity.type
_entity.pdbx_description
1 polymer ?
#
loop_
_entity_poly.entity_id
_entity_poly.type
_entity_poly.pdbx_seq_one_letter_code
_entity_poly.pdbx_strand_id
1 'polypeptide(L)'
;MFPDQLFVKTYGIMKCDEYDFLNFERLSVNKKITNKVITKRELMSHIKVELTLLIRCKRKIKDELEKNHKVEDFNVIKFLCDQVFVMFHKMHELFSVEEDILSPFIKFCQEDVSYIDSDNLSCLLDAVSRIPNNQNMWVQLIKLILNLDGFDMQLSDHRDKLFNAFTKGVLALKDSLPLWKILIRHLRYKSPEVVEVLFKEATKGTKYFYDENISLAFRPRYLEWCLEFKGIDATRELFNDLKTLKPACHRLYLVMIAIEREEPNYEFDTIRKLFEEVTTLCGRDNVGVWIDYMRFEQENGNKRLNHKIIYNAVFKVKRELLGTLYEQHHSLEKEFWTALGKEVIVIDD
;
A
#
# COMPACT_ATOMS: atom_id res chain seq x y z
N MET A 1 -0.20 -40.41 21.25
CA MET A 1 1.03 -39.64 21.51
C MET A 1 1.04 -38.49 20.53
N PHE A 2 1.23 -37.25 20.98
CA PHE A 2 1.23 -36.13 20.04
C PHE A 2 2.49 -36.18 19.15
N PRO A 3 2.39 -35.88 17.83
CA PRO A 3 3.52 -36.00 16.90
C PRO A 3 4.74 -35.14 17.27
N ASP A 4 4.52 -34.00 17.94
CA ASP A 4 5.56 -33.09 18.42
C ASP A 4 6.33 -33.62 19.64
N GLN A 5 5.76 -34.56 20.41
CA GLN A 5 6.36 -35.04 21.67
C GLN A 5 7.75 -35.65 21.47
N LEU A 6 7.91 -36.47 20.41
CA LEU A 6 9.17 -37.13 20.13
C LEU A 6 10.25 -36.09 19.83
N PHE A 7 9.93 -35.13 18.97
CA PHE A 7 10.85 -34.07 18.56
C PHE A 7 11.24 -33.15 19.73
N VAL A 8 10.27 -32.71 20.53
CA VAL A 8 10.51 -31.83 21.69
C VAL A 8 11.46 -32.49 22.68
N LYS A 9 11.30 -33.80 22.93
CA LYS A 9 12.16 -34.58 23.81
C LYS A 9 13.56 -34.81 23.20
N THR A 10 13.62 -35.25 21.94
CA THR A 10 14.89 -35.53 21.25
C THR A 10 15.82 -34.32 21.19
N TYR A 11 15.27 -33.13 20.92
CA TYR A 11 16.05 -31.91 20.76
C TYR A 11 16.10 -31.03 22.02
N GLY A 12 15.56 -31.50 23.16
CA GLY A 12 15.63 -30.80 24.45
C GLY A 12 14.98 -29.42 24.43
N ILE A 13 13.90 -29.25 23.65
CA ILE A 13 13.22 -27.95 23.46
C ILE A 13 12.49 -27.52 24.73
N MET A 14 12.02 -28.50 25.49
CA MET A 14 11.28 -28.35 26.74
C MET A 14 11.56 -29.58 27.62
N LYS A 15 11.51 -29.42 28.95
CA LYS A 15 11.67 -30.57 29.86
C LYS A 15 10.48 -31.52 29.74
N CYS A 16 10.69 -32.81 30.02
CA CYS A 16 9.63 -33.81 29.98
C CYS A 16 8.43 -33.41 30.85
N ASP A 17 8.68 -33.01 32.10
CA ASP A 17 7.61 -32.62 33.04
C ASP A 17 6.84 -31.39 32.57
N GLU A 18 7.53 -30.41 31.98
CA GLU A 18 6.91 -29.20 31.41
C GLU A 18 6.02 -29.54 30.20
N TYR A 19 6.47 -30.47 29.36
CA TYR A 19 5.71 -30.91 28.18
C TYR A 19 4.51 -31.80 28.57
N ASP A 20 4.68 -32.66 29.56
CA ASP A 20 3.59 -33.48 30.07
C ASP A 20 2.51 -32.60 30.73
N PHE A 21 2.92 -31.52 31.42
CA PHE A 21 2.01 -30.47 31.89
C PHE A 21 1.31 -29.74 30.73
N LEU A 22 2.03 -29.36 29.66
CA LEU A 22 1.41 -28.76 28.47
C LEU A 22 0.35 -29.67 27.85
N ASN A 23 0.62 -30.97 27.76
CA ASN A 23 -0.35 -31.95 27.24
C ASN A 23 -1.59 -32.07 28.12
N PHE A 24 -1.41 -32.05 29.44
CA PHE A 24 -2.52 -31.99 30.37
C PHE A 24 -3.37 -30.73 30.14
N GLU A 25 -2.73 -29.57 29.98
CA GLU A 25 -3.40 -28.31 29.68
C GLU A 25 -4.14 -28.36 28.32
N ARG A 26 -3.54 -28.93 27.27
CA ARG A 26 -4.19 -29.14 25.96
C ARG A 26 -5.49 -29.94 26.10
N LEU A 27 -5.47 -31.03 26.87
CA LEU A 27 -6.66 -31.87 27.11
C LEU A 27 -7.72 -31.13 27.93
N SER A 28 -7.28 -30.41 28.97
CA SER A 28 -8.14 -29.58 29.83
C SER A 28 -8.85 -28.48 29.03
N VAL A 29 -8.10 -27.73 28.21
CA VAL A 29 -8.60 -26.67 27.33
C VAL A 29 -9.60 -27.25 26.32
N ASN A 30 -9.28 -28.37 25.65
CA ASN A 30 -10.21 -28.99 24.72
C ASN A 30 -11.52 -29.43 25.39
N LYS A 31 -11.45 -30.02 26.59
CA LYS A 31 -12.65 -30.39 27.36
C LYS A 31 -13.48 -29.16 27.73
N LYS A 32 -12.84 -28.07 28.17
CA LYS A 32 -13.53 -26.81 28.49
C LYS A 32 -14.20 -26.19 27.25
N ILE A 33 -13.57 -26.28 26.09
CA ILE A 33 -14.14 -25.84 24.80
C ILE A 33 -15.38 -26.65 24.46
N THR A 34 -15.29 -27.99 24.48
CA THR A 34 -16.43 -28.88 24.20
C THR A 34 -17.61 -28.61 25.12
N ASN A 35 -17.33 -28.34 26.40
CA ASN A 35 -18.35 -28.04 27.39
C ASN A 35 -18.82 -26.58 27.38
N LYS A 36 -18.27 -25.71 26.51
CA LYS A 36 -18.57 -24.27 26.43
C LYS A 36 -18.37 -23.50 27.74
N VAL A 37 -17.41 -23.94 28.56
CA VAL A 37 -17.07 -23.30 29.86
C VAL A 37 -15.71 -22.59 29.83
N ILE A 38 -15.00 -22.66 28.71
CA ILE A 38 -13.70 -21.99 28.58
C ILE A 38 -13.89 -20.46 28.59
N THR A 39 -12.95 -19.76 29.22
CA THR A 39 -12.90 -18.29 29.18
C THR A 39 -11.99 -17.81 28.05
N LYS A 40 -12.24 -16.60 27.55
CA LYS A 40 -11.38 -15.92 26.57
C LYS A 40 -9.91 -15.90 27.03
N ARG A 41 -9.66 -15.56 28.30
CA ARG A 41 -8.30 -15.46 28.88
C ARG A 41 -7.57 -16.80 28.85
N GLU A 42 -8.25 -17.90 29.20
CA GLU A 42 -7.64 -19.24 29.18
C GLU A 42 -7.24 -19.63 27.76
N LEU A 43 -8.14 -19.46 26.79
CA LEU A 43 -7.85 -19.81 25.40
C LEU A 43 -6.74 -18.93 24.80
N MET A 44 -6.73 -17.62 25.10
CA MET A 44 -5.64 -16.71 24.71
C MET A 44 -4.30 -17.13 25.29
N SER A 45 -4.27 -17.48 26.58
CA SER A 45 -3.05 -17.93 27.24
C SER A 45 -2.51 -19.19 26.58
N HIS A 46 -3.39 -20.12 26.21
CA HIS A 46 -3.01 -21.35 25.55
C HIS A 46 -2.45 -21.11 24.13
N ILE A 47 -3.11 -20.27 23.33
CA ILE A 47 -2.61 -19.87 22.00
C ILE A 47 -1.19 -19.29 22.09
N LYS A 48 -0.92 -18.43 23.09
CA LYS A 48 0.42 -17.83 23.29
C LYS A 48 1.48 -18.88 23.62
N VAL A 49 1.14 -19.89 24.42
CA VAL A 49 2.05 -20.99 24.76
C VAL A 49 2.39 -21.81 23.52
N GLU A 50 1.40 -22.11 22.69
CA GLU A 50 1.56 -22.91 21.46
C GLU A 50 2.38 -22.18 20.40
N LEU A 51 2.11 -20.87 20.20
CA LEU A 51 2.94 -20.01 19.36
C LEU A 51 4.39 -19.97 19.85
N THR A 52 4.60 -19.89 21.17
CA THR A 52 5.95 -19.88 21.75
C THR A 52 6.68 -21.22 21.51
N LEU A 53 5.98 -22.34 21.67
CA LEU A 53 6.53 -23.67 21.38
C LEU A 53 6.91 -23.79 19.89
N LEU A 54 6.03 -23.37 18.99
CA LEU A 54 6.28 -23.35 17.55
C LEU A 54 7.54 -22.55 17.19
N ILE A 55 7.67 -21.33 17.72
CA ILE A 55 8.85 -20.47 17.50
C ILE A 55 10.13 -21.17 17.99
N ARG A 56 10.10 -21.82 19.15
CA ARG A 56 11.25 -22.57 19.68
C ARG A 56 11.61 -23.75 18.79
N CYS A 57 10.61 -24.52 18.34
CA CYS A 57 10.82 -25.63 17.41
C CYS A 57 11.48 -25.18 16.12
N LYS A 58 11.00 -24.10 15.49
CA LYS A 58 11.60 -23.58 14.26
C LYS A 58 13.04 -23.12 14.44
N ARG A 59 13.32 -22.39 15.52
CA ARG A 59 14.70 -21.96 15.82
C ARG A 59 15.61 -23.17 15.96
N LYS A 60 15.16 -24.19 16.67
CA LYS A 60 15.94 -25.42 16.87
C LYS A 60 16.17 -26.16 15.55
N ILE A 61 15.16 -26.29 14.69
CA ILE A 61 15.31 -26.88 13.35
C ILE A 61 16.36 -26.10 12.56
N LYS A 62 16.30 -24.78 12.55
CA LYS A 62 17.29 -23.93 11.87
C LYS A 62 18.71 -24.16 12.40
N ASP A 63 18.88 -24.11 13.73
CA ASP A 63 20.19 -24.29 14.37
C ASP A 63 20.79 -25.68 14.08
N GLU A 64 19.96 -26.73 14.02
CA GLU A 64 20.41 -28.09 13.71
C GLU A 64 20.70 -28.28 12.22
N LEU A 65 19.95 -27.64 11.31
CA LEU A 65 20.25 -27.63 9.89
C LEU A 65 21.62 -26.98 9.60
N GLU A 66 21.93 -25.87 10.28
CA GLU A 66 23.22 -25.17 10.14
C GLU A 66 24.41 -26.02 10.63
N LYS A 67 24.20 -26.87 11.63
CA LYS A 67 25.27 -27.70 12.23
C LYS A 67 25.44 -29.04 11.54
N ASN A 68 24.33 -29.76 11.34
CA ASN A 68 24.35 -31.19 11.05
C ASN A 68 23.81 -31.52 9.65
N HIS A 69 23.32 -30.53 8.89
CA HIS A 69 22.77 -30.65 7.52
C HIS A 69 21.64 -31.70 7.36
N LYS A 70 21.15 -32.28 8.47
CA LYS A 70 20.04 -33.23 8.53
C LYS A 70 19.22 -32.95 9.78
N VAL A 71 17.93 -32.79 9.59
CA VAL A 71 16.94 -32.75 10.67
C VAL A 71 15.82 -33.70 10.28
N GLU A 72 15.50 -34.62 11.19
CA GLU A 72 14.27 -35.40 11.10
C GLU A 72 13.10 -34.47 11.47
N ASP A 73 12.50 -33.82 10.47
CA ASP A 73 11.27 -33.06 10.64
C ASP A 73 10.07 -34.01 10.62
N PHE A 74 9.57 -34.37 11.80
CA PHE A 74 8.40 -35.25 11.98
C PHE A 74 7.07 -34.56 11.62
N ASN A 75 7.05 -33.64 10.64
CA ASN A 75 5.93 -32.73 10.37
C ASN A 75 5.51 -31.92 11.61
N VAL A 76 6.47 -31.63 12.50
CA VAL A 76 6.20 -31.01 13.80
C VAL A 76 5.71 -29.58 13.62
N ILE A 77 6.33 -28.86 12.68
CA ILE A 77 5.94 -27.49 12.37
C ILE A 77 4.52 -27.46 11.83
N LYS A 78 4.19 -28.35 10.89
CA LYS A 78 2.83 -28.48 10.35
C LYS A 78 1.82 -28.76 11.46
N PHE A 79 2.08 -29.76 12.30
CA PHE A 79 1.20 -30.11 13.41
C PHE A 79 0.96 -28.93 14.37
N LEU A 80 2.01 -28.22 14.75
CA LEU A 80 1.91 -27.06 15.64
C LEU A 80 1.19 -25.88 14.97
N CYS A 81 1.40 -25.65 13.67
CA CYS A 81 0.63 -24.67 12.89
C CYS A 81 -0.86 -25.04 12.90
N ASP A 82 -1.21 -26.28 12.56
CA ASP A 82 -2.60 -26.77 12.54
C ASP A 82 -3.28 -26.58 13.91
N GLN A 83 -2.57 -26.87 15.00
CA GLN A 83 -3.05 -26.65 16.36
C GLN A 83 -3.36 -25.17 16.63
N VAL A 84 -2.43 -24.28 16.28
CA VAL A 84 -2.59 -22.84 16.44
C VAL A 84 -3.79 -22.33 15.63
N PHE A 85 -3.97 -22.80 14.39
CA PHE A 85 -5.14 -22.46 13.57
C PHE A 85 -6.44 -22.95 14.21
N VAL A 86 -6.52 -24.22 14.65
CA VAL A 86 -7.73 -24.76 15.31
C VAL A 86 -8.10 -23.94 16.55
N MET A 87 -7.13 -23.54 17.35
CA MET A 87 -7.38 -22.70 18.54
C MET A 87 -7.84 -21.30 18.16
N PHE A 88 -7.29 -20.71 17.10
CA PHE A 88 -7.73 -19.41 16.60
C PHE A 88 -9.16 -19.46 16.05
N HIS A 89 -9.50 -20.49 15.26
CA HIS A 89 -10.88 -20.71 14.80
C HIS A 89 -11.87 -20.79 15.97
N LYS A 90 -11.53 -21.58 16.99
CA LYS A 90 -12.34 -21.67 18.21
C LYS A 90 -12.44 -20.34 18.96
N MET A 91 -11.36 -19.56 19.00
CA MET A 91 -11.37 -18.22 19.60
C MET A 91 -12.35 -17.30 18.86
N HIS A 92 -12.33 -17.34 17.53
CA HIS A 92 -13.18 -16.51 16.68
C HIS A 92 -14.66 -16.94 16.70
N GLU A 93 -14.91 -18.24 16.85
CA GLU A 93 -16.27 -18.80 17.00
C GLU A 93 -16.88 -18.41 18.36
N LEU A 94 -16.11 -18.55 19.44
CA LEU A 94 -16.62 -18.40 20.81
C LEU A 94 -16.57 -16.95 21.32
N PHE A 95 -15.65 -16.13 20.79
CA PHE A 95 -15.36 -14.79 21.32
C PHE A 95 -15.12 -13.76 20.22
N SER A 96 -15.25 -12.49 20.58
CA SER A 96 -14.73 -11.40 19.74
C SER A 96 -13.20 -11.38 19.82
N VAL A 97 -12.53 -11.53 18.67
CA VAL A 97 -11.08 -11.46 18.55
C VAL A 97 -10.66 -9.99 18.58
N GLU A 98 -9.85 -9.64 19.58
CA GLU A 98 -9.30 -8.30 19.75
C GLU A 98 -7.96 -8.17 19.00
N GLU A 99 -7.54 -6.92 18.79
CA GLU A 99 -6.32 -6.57 18.05
C GLU A 99 -5.06 -7.22 18.62
N ASP A 100 -5.00 -7.39 19.95
CA ASP A 100 -3.88 -7.96 20.69
C ASP A 100 -3.64 -9.45 20.39
N ILE A 101 -4.68 -10.16 19.95
CA ILE A 101 -4.61 -11.55 19.48
C ILE A 101 -4.38 -11.58 17.98
N LEU A 102 -5.08 -10.72 17.25
CA LEU A 102 -5.10 -10.76 15.79
C LEU A 102 -3.75 -10.32 15.18
N SER A 103 -3.10 -9.29 15.73
CA SER A 103 -1.82 -8.81 15.19
C SER A 103 -0.72 -9.87 15.27
N PRO A 104 -0.46 -10.52 16.43
CA PRO A 104 0.54 -11.58 16.50
C PRO A 104 0.20 -12.77 15.61
N PHE A 105 -1.09 -13.08 15.47
CA PHE A 105 -1.54 -14.19 14.64
C PHE A 105 -1.34 -13.93 13.14
N ILE A 106 -1.69 -12.74 12.64
CA ILE A 106 -1.42 -12.36 11.23
C ILE A 106 0.09 -12.36 10.97
N LYS A 107 0.89 -11.86 11.92
CA LYS A 107 2.35 -11.91 11.81
C LYS A 107 2.88 -13.34 11.72
N PHE A 108 2.36 -14.25 12.56
CA PHE A 108 2.65 -15.67 12.47
C PHE A 108 2.30 -16.22 11.07
N CYS A 109 1.11 -15.92 10.56
CA CYS A 109 0.72 -16.33 9.21
C CYS A 109 1.67 -15.80 8.11
N GLN A 110 2.13 -14.55 8.23
CA GLN A 110 3.08 -13.97 7.27
C GLN A 110 4.45 -14.65 7.27
N GLU A 111 4.87 -15.22 8.39
CA GLU A 111 6.13 -15.98 8.50
C GLU A 111 5.99 -17.42 7.95
N ASP A 112 4.77 -17.96 7.93
CA ASP A 112 4.47 -19.38 7.67
C ASP A 112 3.42 -19.61 6.60
N VAL A 113 3.55 -18.83 5.52
CA VAL A 113 2.57 -18.75 4.43
C VAL A 113 2.22 -20.14 3.83
N SER A 114 3.18 -21.07 3.80
CA SER A 114 3.01 -22.42 3.24
C SER A 114 2.01 -23.32 4.00
N TYR A 115 1.62 -22.95 5.22
CA TYR A 115 0.70 -23.72 6.06
C TYR A 115 -0.71 -23.11 6.12
N ILE A 116 -0.95 -22.03 5.37
CA ILE A 116 -2.24 -21.35 5.35
C ILE A 116 -3.11 -22.00 4.27
N ASP A 117 -4.32 -22.39 4.67
CA ASP A 117 -5.34 -22.86 3.75
C ASP A 117 -6.42 -21.81 3.52
N SER A 118 -7.40 -22.21 2.69
CA SER A 118 -8.51 -21.38 2.28
C SER A 118 -9.41 -20.94 3.45
N ASP A 119 -9.63 -21.83 4.41
CA ASP A 119 -10.53 -21.63 5.54
C ASP A 119 -9.88 -20.74 6.59
N ASN A 120 -8.58 -20.91 6.83
CA ASN A 120 -7.77 -20.07 7.70
C ASN A 120 -7.82 -18.61 7.25
N LEU A 121 -7.70 -18.36 5.94
CA LEU A 121 -7.80 -17.01 5.40
C LEU A 121 -9.22 -16.43 5.53
N SER A 122 -10.24 -17.25 5.31
CA SER A 122 -11.64 -16.81 5.44
C SER A 122 -11.97 -16.42 6.88
N CYS A 123 -11.48 -17.19 7.85
CA CYS A 123 -11.58 -16.88 9.28
C CYS A 123 -10.84 -15.58 9.63
N LEU A 124 -9.61 -15.40 9.12
CA LEU A 124 -8.84 -14.16 9.32
C LEU A 124 -9.55 -12.93 8.74
N LEU A 125 -10.10 -13.05 7.53
CA LEU A 125 -10.86 -11.99 6.89
C LEU A 125 -12.09 -11.62 7.72
N ASP A 126 -12.83 -12.62 8.22
CA ASP A 126 -13.97 -12.38 9.08
C ASP A 126 -13.56 -11.71 10.40
N ALA A 127 -12.49 -12.17 11.05
CA ALA A 127 -11.94 -11.59 12.27
C ALA A 127 -11.52 -10.12 12.08
N VAL A 128 -10.76 -9.81 11.02
CA VAL A 128 -10.36 -8.43 10.69
C VAL A 128 -11.59 -7.56 10.42
N SER A 129 -12.61 -8.10 9.75
CA SER A 129 -13.82 -7.33 9.42
C SER A 129 -14.65 -6.92 10.63
N ARG A 130 -14.49 -7.61 11.77
CA ARG A 130 -15.14 -7.26 13.04
C ARG A 130 -14.41 -6.14 13.79
N ILE A 131 -13.19 -5.78 13.39
CA ILE A 131 -12.41 -4.69 13.99
C ILE A 131 -12.64 -3.40 13.19
N PRO A 132 -13.41 -2.43 13.72
CA PRO A 132 -13.77 -1.24 12.96
C PRO A 132 -12.56 -0.32 12.76
N ASN A 133 -12.44 0.24 11.55
CA ASN A 133 -11.50 1.31 11.21
C ASN A 133 -10.01 1.05 11.58
N ASN A 134 -9.54 -0.20 11.56
CA ASN A 134 -8.14 -0.53 11.82
C ASN A 134 -7.35 -0.72 10.52
N GLN A 135 -6.77 0.36 10.00
CA GLN A 135 -6.03 0.36 8.73
C GLN A 135 -4.84 -0.62 8.74
N ASN A 136 -4.15 -0.75 9.87
CA ASN A 136 -2.99 -1.63 10.00
C ASN A 136 -3.37 -3.11 9.80
N MET A 137 -4.50 -3.55 10.38
CA MET A 137 -4.99 -4.92 10.23
C MET A 137 -5.33 -5.27 8.79
N TRP A 138 -6.06 -4.38 8.10
CA TRP A 138 -6.38 -4.57 6.68
C TRP A 138 -5.13 -4.59 5.80
N VAL A 139 -4.17 -3.70 6.05
CA VAL A 139 -2.89 -3.68 5.33
C VAL A 139 -2.12 -4.99 5.53
N GLN A 140 -2.04 -5.50 6.77
CA GLN A 140 -1.36 -6.76 7.06
C GLN A 140 -2.06 -7.96 6.42
N LEU A 141 -3.40 -7.99 6.43
CA LEU A 141 -4.19 -9.03 5.79
C LEU A 141 -3.99 -9.03 4.26
N ILE A 142 -4.10 -7.87 3.60
CA ILE A 142 -3.85 -7.76 2.16
C ILE A 142 -2.44 -8.23 1.81
N LYS A 143 -1.42 -7.80 2.57
CA LYS A 143 -0.03 -8.25 2.35
C LYS A 143 0.12 -9.76 2.51
N LEU A 144 -0.55 -10.37 3.48
CA LEU A 144 -0.56 -11.82 3.65
C LEU A 144 -1.13 -12.52 2.41
N ILE A 145 -2.28 -12.05 1.92
CA ILE A 145 -2.92 -12.61 0.71
C ILE A 145 -2.03 -12.46 -0.52
N LEU A 146 -1.38 -11.30 -0.67
CA LEU A 146 -0.46 -11.06 -1.79
C LEU A 146 0.81 -11.91 -1.71
N ASN A 147 1.25 -12.32 -0.52
CA ASN A 147 2.37 -13.24 -0.36
C ASN A 147 1.99 -14.69 -0.72
N LEU A 148 0.71 -15.06 -0.54
CA LEU A 148 0.19 -16.38 -0.95
C LEU A 148 0.16 -16.53 -2.48
N ASP A 149 -0.01 -15.44 -3.23
CA ASP A 149 -0.01 -15.42 -4.71
C ASP A 149 1.29 -15.96 -5.35
N GLY A 150 2.39 -16.05 -4.58
CA GLY A 150 3.65 -16.67 -5.03
C GLY A 150 3.74 -18.18 -4.85
N PHE A 151 2.80 -18.81 -4.14
CA PHE A 151 2.83 -20.22 -3.76
C PHE A 151 1.65 -20.98 -4.38
N ASP A 152 1.75 -21.25 -5.69
CA ASP A 152 1.05 -22.26 -6.51
C ASP A 152 -0.29 -22.84 -5.96
N MET A 153 -1.19 -21.96 -5.54
CA MET A 153 -2.52 -22.30 -5.05
C MET A 153 -3.50 -21.74 -6.06
N GLN A 154 -4.50 -22.54 -6.45
CA GLN A 154 -5.39 -22.29 -7.59
C GLN A 154 -5.79 -20.81 -7.71
N LEU A 155 -5.29 -20.17 -8.77
CA LEU A 155 -5.30 -18.71 -9.02
C LEU A 155 -6.68 -18.04 -8.88
N SER A 156 -7.79 -18.79 -9.03
CA SER A 156 -9.14 -18.25 -8.96
C SER A 156 -9.58 -17.90 -7.53
N ASP A 157 -9.37 -18.81 -6.56
CA ASP A 157 -9.86 -18.60 -5.18
C ASP A 157 -9.11 -17.45 -4.48
N HIS A 158 -7.81 -17.33 -4.73
CA HIS A 158 -6.96 -16.32 -4.11
C HIS A 158 -7.28 -14.91 -4.58
N ARG A 159 -7.53 -14.76 -5.89
CA ARG A 159 -7.91 -13.48 -6.47
C ARG A 159 -9.25 -13.01 -5.90
N ASP A 160 -10.23 -13.90 -5.80
CA ASP A 160 -11.53 -13.58 -5.21
C ASP A 160 -11.40 -13.15 -3.75
N LYS A 161 -10.55 -13.83 -2.97
CA LYS A 161 -10.25 -13.44 -1.59
C LYS A 161 -9.54 -12.11 -1.46
N LEU A 162 -8.58 -11.83 -2.34
CA LEU A 162 -7.88 -10.55 -2.39
C LEU A 162 -8.87 -9.40 -2.65
N PHE A 163 -9.73 -9.54 -3.66
CA PHE A 163 -10.73 -8.52 -3.98
C PHE A 163 -11.82 -8.42 -2.91
N ASN A 164 -12.23 -9.52 -2.29
CA ASN A 164 -13.16 -9.51 -1.16
C ASN A 164 -12.55 -8.78 0.05
N ALA A 165 -11.30 -9.10 0.41
CA ALA A 165 -10.57 -8.42 1.48
C ALA A 165 -10.37 -6.94 1.19
N PHE A 166 -10.02 -6.60 -0.05
CA PHE A 166 -9.87 -5.22 -0.49
C PHE A 166 -11.18 -4.46 -0.39
N THR A 167 -12.27 -5.00 -0.94
CA THR A 167 -13.60 -4.35 -0.93
C THR A 167 -14.10 -4.15 0.49
N LYS A 168 -14.04 -5.19 1.33
CA LYS A 168 -14.44 -5.08 2.74
C LYS A 168 -13.58 -4.07 3.49
N GLY A 169 -12.27 -4.05 3.24
CA GLY A 169 -11.35 -3.09 3.85
C GLY A 169 -11.62 -1.65 3.44
N VAL A 170 -11.90 -1.41 2.15
CA VAL A 170 -12.26 -0.08 1.64
C VAL A 170 -13.55 0.43 2.31
N LEU A 171 -14.54 -0.43 2.50
CA LEU A 171 -15.80 -0.07 3.16
C LEU A 171 -15.66 0.11 4.69
N ALA A 172 -14.74 -0.61 5.33
CA ALA A 172 -14.55 -0.58 6.78
C ALA A 172 -13.66 0.58 7.27
N LEU A 173 -12.88 1.20 6.39
CA LEU A 173 -11.89 2.22 6.74
C LEU A 173 -12.37 3.64 6.39
N LYS A 174 -12.08 4.59 7.28
CA LYS A 174 -12.21 6.03 6.98
C LYS A 174 -11.15 6.52 5.99
N ASP A 175 -9.97 5.93 6.03
CA ASP A 175 -8.88 6.15 5.08
C ASP A 175 -8.43 4.80 4.53
N SER A 176 -8.88 4.48 3.31
CA SER A 176 -8.52 3.25 2.62
C SER A 176 -7.38 3.44 1.61
N LEU A 177 -6.82 4.65 1.48
CA LEU A 177 -5.80 4.97 0.48
C LEU A 177 -4.60 4.00 0.48
N PRO A 178 -4.08 3.51 1.63
CA PRO A 178 -3.01 2.53 1.64
C PRO A 178 -3.37 1.19 0.98
N LEU A 179 -4.63 0.75 1.09
CA LEU A 179 -5.08 -0.51 0.47
C LEU A 179 -5.01 -0.42 -1.06
N TRP A 180 -5.52 0.68 -1.62
CA TRP A 180 -5.44 0.97 -3.06
C TRP A 180 -3.99 1.01 -3.53
N LYS A 181 -3.12 1.69 -2.78
CA LYS A 181 -1.70 1.83 -3.13
C LYS A 181 -0.99 0.49 -3.18
N ILE A 182 -1.26 -0.41 -2.23
CA ILE A 182 -0.65 -1.74 -2.16
C ILE A 182 -1.14 -2.61 -3.32
N LEU A 183 -2.46 -2.64 -3.56
CA LEU A 183 -3.06 -3.48 -4.58
C LEU A 183 -2.61 -3.07 -5.99
N ILE A 184 -2.72 -1.79 -6.34
CA ILE A 184 -2.29 -1.27 -7.66
C ILE A 184 -0.80 -1.51 -7.86
N ARG A 185 0.03 -1.27 -6.84
CA ARG A 185 1.48 -1.51 -6.95
C ARG A 185 1.80 -2.97 -7.24
N HIS A 186 1.10 -3.90 -6.59
CA HIS A 186 1.33 -5.34 -6.77
C HIS A 186 0.89 -5.81 -8.16
N LEU A 187 -0.25 -5.29 -8.65
CA LEU A 187 -0.83 -5.74 -9.91
C LEU A 187 -0.28 -5.01 -11.14
N ARG A 188 0.40 -3.85 -10.99
CA ARG A 188 0.85 -2.95 -12.08
C ARG A 188 1.36 -3.67 -13.32
N TYR A 189 2.27 -4.63 -13.13
CA TYR A 189 2.91 -5.38 -14.23
C TYR A 189 2.36 -6.80 -14.38
N LYS A 190 1.65 -7.33 -13.38
CA LYS A 190 1.07 -8.69 -13.41
C LYS A 190 -0.27 -8.74 -14.16
N SER A 191 -1.07 -7.69 -14.04
CA SER A 191 -2.42 -7.60 -14.61
C SER A 191 -2.77 -6.15 -14.94
N PRO A 192 -2.13 -5.53 -15.97
CA PRO A 192 -2.38 -4.14 -16.34
C PRO A 192 -3.85 -3.82 -16.63
N GLU A 193 -4.59 -4.78 -17.20
CA GLU A 193 -6.02 -4.68 -17.48
C GLU A 193 -6.86 -4.49 -16.22
N VAL A 194 -6.51 -5.19 -15.14
CA VAL A 194 -7.18 -5.05 -13.83
C VAL A 194 -6.78 -3.76 -13.14
N VAL A 195 -5.52 -3.34 -13.31
CA VAL A 195 -5.02 -2.06 -12.79
C VAL A 195 -5.75 -0.89 -13.42
N GLU A 196 -6.06 -0.94 -14.71
CA GLU A 196 -6.88 0.08 -15.37
C GLU A 196 -8.27 0.18 -14.74
N VAL A 197 -8.93 -0.96 -14.47
CA VAL A 197 -10.23 -0.99 -13.78
C VAL A 197 -10.10 -0.35 -12.40
N LEU A 198 -9.09 -0.73 -11.63
CA LEU A 198 -8.83 -0.15 -10.30
C LEU A 198 -8.57 1.35 -10.37
N PHE A 199 -7.85 1.86 -11.37
CA PHE A 199 -7.65 3.29 -11.54
C PHE A 199 -8.96 4.01 -11.89
N LYS A 200 -9.79 3.44 -12.77
CA LYS A 200 -11.11 3.99 -13.09
C LYS A 200 -11.98 4.07 -11.84
N GLU A 201 -12.02 3.01 -11.05
CA GLU A 201 -12.77 2.98 -9.79
C GLU A 201 -12.21 3.95 -8.74
N ALA A 202 -10.88 4.03 -8.58
CA ALA A 202 -10.24 4.96 -7.65
C ALA A 202 -10.52 6.42 -8.00
N THR A 203 -10.59 6.75 -9.29
CA THR A 203 -10.74 8.13 -9.77
C THR A 203 -12.19 8.58 -9.92
N LYS A 204 -13.07 7.73 -10.48
CA LYS A 204 -14.48 8.05 -10.76
C LYS A 204 -15.44 7.50 -9.69
N GLY A 205 -14.94 6.65 -8.78
CA GLY A 205 -15.78 5.92 -7.83
C GLY A 205 -16.48 4.73 -8.47
N THR A 206 -17.17 3.96 -7.63
CA THR A 206 -18.14 2.94 -8.04
C THR A 206 -19.55 3.40 -7.65
N LYS A 207 -20.56 2.62 -8.04
CA LYS A 207 -21.94 2.83 -7.58
C LYS A 207 -22.08 2.92 -6.06
N TYR A 208 -21.19 2.26 -5.32
CA TYR A 208 -21.29 2.08 -3.88
C TYR A 208 -20.26 2.88 -3.07
N PHE A 209 -19.23 3.43 -3.74
CA PHE A 209 -18.09 4.03 -3.06
C PHE A 209 -17.47 5.16 -3.88
N TYR A 210 -17.32 6.33 -3.27
CA TYR A 210 -16.51 7.43 -3.81
C TYR A 210 -15.81 8.14 -2.65
N ASP A 211 -14.50 8.35 -2.80
CA ASP A 211 -13.66 9.08 -1.85
C ASP A 211 -12.79 10.08 -2.62
N GLU A 212 -12.96 11.37 -2.30
CA GLU A 212 -12.24 12.47 -2.95
C GLU A 212 -10.73 12.39 -2.75
N ASN A 213 -10.27 11.97 -1.57
CA ASN A 213 -8.84 11.87 -1.27
C ASN A 213 -8.19 10.78 -2.13
N ILE A 214 -8.91 9.67 -2.34
CA ILE A 214 -8.48 8.58 -3.20
C ILE A 214 -8.48 9.05 -4.66
N SER A 215 -9.56 9.71 -5.11
CA SER A 215 -9.64 10.26 -6.45
C SER A 215 -8.48 11.23 -6.74
N LEU A 216 -8.25 12.20 -5.87
CA LEU A 216 -7.16 13.18 -6.01
C LEU A 216 -5.77 12.52 -6.00
N ALA A 217 -5.58 11.47 -5.21
CA ALA A 217 -4.31 10.75 -5.14
C ALA A 217 -4.02 9.91 -6.39
N PHE A 218 -5.06 9.35 -7.03
CA PHE A 218 -4.90 8.42 -8.15
C PHE A 218 -5.06 9.03 -9.53
N ARG A 219 -5.71 10.20 -9.71
CA ARG A 219 -5.80 10.85 -11.02
C ARG A 219 -4.43 11.07 -11.70
N PRO A 220 -3.41 11.64 -11.02
CA PRO A 220 -2.10 11.83 -11.66
C PRO A 220 -1.40 10.50 -11.95
N ARG A 221 -1.52 9.52 -11.06
CA ARG A 221 -0.93 8.18 -11.22
C ARG A 221 -1.56 7.38 -12.36
N TYR A 222 -2.87 7.56 -12.56
CA TYR A 222 -3.56 6.94 -13.66
C TYR A 222 -3.09 7.52 -14.99
N LEU A 223 -2.84 8.84 -15.03
CA LEU A 223 -2.27 9.50 -16.19
C LEU A 223 -0.86 8.97 -16.53
N GLU A 224 0.03 8.87 -15.53
CA GLU A 224 1.37 8.29 -15.67
C GLU A 224 1.31 6.83 -16.16
N TRP A 225 0.41 6.02 -15.61
CA TRP A 225 0.20 4.65 -16.06
C TRP A 225 -0.33 4.59 -17.51
N CYS A 226 -1.23 5.48 -17.88
CA CYS A 226 -1.75 5.55 -19.25
C CYS A 226 -0.63 5.86 -20.25
N LEU A 227 0.28 6.77 -19.90
CA LEU A 227 1.43 7.09 -20.73
C LEU A 227 2.31 5.85 -20.94
N GLU A 228 2.64 5.16 -19.86
CA GLU A 228 3.51 3.98 -19.89
C GLU A 228 2.93 2.83 -20.74
N PHE A 229 1.63 2.56 -20.61
CA PHE A 229 1.00 1.37 -21.21
C PHE A 229 0.23 1.63 -22.51
N LYS A 230 -0.17 2.88 -22.79
CA LYS A 230 -1.03 3.26 -23.92
C LYS A 230 -0.51 4.43 -24.77
N GLY A 231 0.56 5.10 -24.32
CA GLY A 231 1.17 6.20 -25.05
C GLY A 231 0.45 7.55 -24.89
N ILE A 232 0.99 8.56 -25.57
CA ILE A 232 0.64 9.98 -25.37
C ILE A 232 -0.79 10.33 -25.78
N ASP A 233 -1.31 9.77 -26.89
CA ASP A 233 -2.64 10.12 -27.38
C ASP A 233 -3.75 9.67 -26.41
N ALA A 234 -3.68 8.42 -25.95
CA ALA A 234 -4.58 7.91 -24.93
C ALA A 234 -4.44 8.67 -23.59
N THR A 235 -3.23 9.17 -23.29
CA THR A 235 -2.96 9.98 -22.10
C THR A 235 -3.65 11.34 -22.19
N ARG A 236 -3.59 12.02 -23.33
CA ARG A 236 -4.29 13.29 -23.59
C ARG A 236 -5.81 13.13 -23.49
N GLU A 237 -6.36 12.06 -24.05
CA GLU A 237 -7.79 11.72 -23.91
C GLU A 237 -8.17 11.52 -22.45
N LEU A 238 -7.39 10.70 -21.73
CA LEU A 238 -7.61 10.44 -20.31
C LEU A 238 -7.50 11.71 -19.47
N PHE A 239 -6.55 12.60 -19.75
CA PHE A 239 -6.43 13.89 -19.06
C PHE A 239 -7.70 14.73 -19.22
N ASN A 240 -8.23 14.82 -20.44
CA ASN A 240 -9.46 15.56 -20.72
C ASN A 240 -10.66 14.99 -19.97
N ASP A 241 -10.73 13.66 -19.82
CA ASP A 241 -11.70 13.00 -18.96
C ASP A 241 -11.52 13.38 -17.48
N LEU A 242 -10.31 13.20 -16.94
CA LEU A 242 -10.02 13.34 -15.52
C LEU A 242 -10.08 14.79 -15.01
N LYS A 243 -9.80 15.78 -15.87
CA LYS A 243 -9.84 17.20 -15.49
C LYS A 243 -11.25 17.72 -15.20
N THR A 244 -12.28 17.07 -15.77
CA THR A 244 -13.69 17.44 -15.55
C THR A 244 -14.20 17.03 -14.17
N LEU A 245 -13.56 16.06 -13.53
CA LEU A 245 -13.96 15.50 -12.25
C LEU A 245 -13.77 16.51 -11.11
N LYS A 246 -14.70 16.52 -10.15
CA LYS A 246 -14.64 17.34 -8.94
C LYS A 246 -14.20 16.51 -7.71
N PRO A 247 -13.51 17.09 -6.71
CA PRO A 247 -12.88 18.42 -6.76
C PRO A 247 -11.76 18.45 -7.81
N ALA A 248 -11.37 19.65 -8.23
CA ALA A 248 -10.35 19.81 -9.25
C ALA A 248 -8.95 19.46 -8.69
N CYS A 249 -8.13 18.81 -9.52
CA CYS A 249 -6.84 18.25 -9.11
C CYS A 249 -5.69 19.01 -9.79
N HIS A 250 -5.09 20.00 -9.10
CA HIS A 250 -3.99 20.76 -9.69
C HIS A 250 -2.77 19.87 -9.99
N ARG A 251 -2.53 18.82 -9.20
CA ARG A 251 -1.44 17.87 -9.43
C ARG A 251 -1.59 17.14 -10.77
N LEU A 252 -2.83 16.87 -11.22
CA LEU A 252 -3.07 16.26 -12.53
C LEU A 252 -2.52 17.15 -13.66
N TYR A 253 -2.71 18.47 -13.57
CA TYR A 253 -2.18 19.42 -14.53
C TYR A 253 -0.65 19.45 -14.53
N LEU A 254 -0.03 19.45 -13.35
CA LEU A 254 1.44 19.46 -13.25
C LEU A 254 2.07 18.21 -13.87
N VAL A 255 1.46 17.04 -13.67
CA VAL A 255 1.90 15.80 -14.34
C VAL A 255 1.70 15.91 -15.85
N MET A 256 0.55 16.41 -16.32
CA MET A 256 0.31 16.59 -17.76
C MET A 256 1.33 17.55 -18.41
N ILE A 257 1.67 18.65 -17.74
CA ILE A 257 2.71 19.58 -18.21
C ILE A 257 4.06 18.87 -18.32
N ALA A 258 4.44 18.09 -17.31
CA ALA A 258 5.69 17.33 -17.34
C ALA A 258 5.70 16.33 -18.50
N ILE A 259 4.61 15.59 -18.70
CA ILE A 259 4.47 14.63 -19.81
C ILE A 259 4.63 15.33 -21.16
N GLU A 260 3.88 16.41 -21.40
CA GLU A 260 3.94 17.13 -22.67
C GLU A 260 5.32 17.74 -22.93
N ARG A 261 6.06 18.18 -21.91
CA ARG A 261 7.41 18.74 -22.08
C ARG A 261 8.46 17.73 -22.52
N GLU A 262 8.27 16.44 -22.22
CA GLU A 262 9.20 15.37 -22.61
C GLU A 262 8.96 14.89 -24.04
N GLU A 263 7.85 15.28 -24.68
CA GLU A 263 7.57 14.92 -26.07
C GLU A 263 8.54 15.64 -27.03
N PRO A 264 9.19 14.93 -27.98
CA PRO A 264 10.24 15.51 -28.83
C PRO A 264 9.84 16.75 -29.64
N ASN A 265 8.55 16.93 -29.93
CA ASN A 265 8.00 18.05 -30.72
C ASN A 265 6.76 18.65 -30.05
N TYR A 266 6.86 18.96 -28.75
CA TYR A 266 5.72 19.53 -28.03
C TYR A 266 5.39 20.95 -28.46
N GLU A 267 4.10 21.28 -28.40
CA GLU A 267 3.58 22.60 -28.77
C GLU A 267 3.58 23.55 -27.56
N PHE A 268 4.31 24.67 -27.65
CA PHE A 268 4.39 25.66 -26.56
C PHE A 268 3.01 26.16 -26.12
N ASP A 269 2.10 26.34 -27.06
CA ASP A 269 0.74 26.83 -26.78
C ASP A 269 -0.09 25.82 -25.98
N THR A 270 0.18 24.52 -26.12
CA THR A 270 -0.45 23.48 -25.30
C THR A 270 0.01 23.60 -23.85
N ILE A 271 1.33 23.75 -23.63
CA ILE A 271 1.90 23.93 -22.29
C ILE A 271 1.40 25.22 -21.63
N ARG A 272 1.36 26.33 -22.37
CA ARG A 272 0.83 27.62 -21.90
C ARG A 272 -0.61 27.49 -21.42
N LYS A 273 -1.48 26.86 -22.21
CA LYS A 273 -2.89 26.62 -21.84
C LYS A 273 -2.99 25.83 -20.53
N LEU A 274 -2.18 24.77 -20.38
CA LEU A 274 -2.15 23.99 -19.15
C LEU A 274 -1.71 24.84 -17.95
N PHE A 275 -0.68 25.68 -18.09
CA PHE A 275 -0.24 26.61 -17.05
C PHE A 275 -1.30 27.65 -16.69
N GLU A 276 -1.99 28.22 -17.68
CA GLU A 276 -3.08 29.18 -17.47
C GLU A 276 -4.26 28.55 -16.71
N GLU A 277 -4.61 27.31 -17.02
CA GLU A 277 -5.65 26.56 -16.30
C GLU A 277 -5.22 26.26 -14.85
N VAL A 278 -4.01 25.75 -14.62
CA VAL A 278 -3.57 25.38 -13.27
C VAL A 278 -3.32 26.59 -12.37
N THR A 279 -2.81 27.71 -12.91
CA THR A 279 -2.66 28.98 -12.17
C THR A 279 -4.01 29.59 -11.81
N THR A 280 -5.04 29.35 -12.63
CA THR A 280 -6.42 29.72 -12.28
C THR A 280 -6.98 28.83 -11.18
N LEU A 281 -6.62 27.54 -11.17
CA LEU A 281 -7.08 26.57 -10.18
C LEU A 281 -6.45 26.75 -8.80
N CYS A 282 -5.13 26.89 -8.72
CA CYS A 282 -4.40 26.91 -7.44
C CYS A 282 -3.39 28.06 -7.30
N GLY A 283 -3.24 28.92 -8.31
CA GLY A 283 -2.25 30.00 -8.28
C GLY A 283 -2.49 31.08 -7.22
N ARG A 284 -3.65 31.11 -6.58
CA ARG A 284 -3.89 31.99 -5.42
C ARG A 284 -3.05 31.58 -4.20
N ASP A 285 -2.88 30.28 -4.01
CA ASP A 285 -2.31 29.66 -2.80
C ASP A 285 -0.97 28.96 -3.08
N ASN A 286 -0.62 28.78 -4.34
CA ASN A 286 0.59 28.10 -4.77
C ASN A 286 1.45 29.07 -5.59
N VAL A 287 2.54 29.58 -5.00
CA VAL A 287 3.51 30.43 -5.71
C VAL A 287 4.32 29.62 -6.72
N GLY A 288 4.62 28.35 -6.39
CA GLY A 288 5.47 27.48 -7.21
C GLY A 288 4.96 27.33 -8.63
N VAL A 289 3.64 27.19 -8.83
CA VAL A 289 3.06 27.05 -10.18
C VAL A 289 3.29 28.30 -11.06
N TRP A 290 3.37 29.49 -10.47
CA TRP A 290 3.71 30.70 -11.22
C TRP A 290 5.19 30.74 -11.59
N ILE A 291 6.05 30.33 -10.66
CA ILE A 291 7.51 30.27 -10.88
C ILE A 291 7.85 29.23 -11.94
N ASP A 292 7.19 28.06 -11.93
CA ASP A 292 7.34 27.03 -12.95
C ASP A 292 6.89 27.54 -14.33
N TYR A 293 5.81 28.32 -14.40
CA TYR A 293 5.36 28.92 -15.66
C TYR A 293 6.37 29.94 -16.19
N MET A 294 6.91 30.80 -15.34
CA MET A 294 7.95 31.77 -15.75
C MET A 294 9.23 31.06 -16.20
N ARG A 295 9.65 30.03 -15.47
CA ARG A 295 10.81 29.21 -15.83
C ARG A 295 10.63 28.58 -17.21
N PHE A 296 9.45 28.02 -17.48
CA PHE A 296 9.11 27.47 -18.80
C PHE A 296 9.27 28.51 -19.93
N GLU A 297 8.76 29.74 -19.77
CA GLU A 297 8.90 30.79 -20.78
C GLU A 297 10.33 31.33 -20.90
N GLN A 298 11.15 31.26 -19.85
CA GLN A 298 12.59 31.61 -19.92
C GLN A 298 13.40 30.57 -20.71
N GLU A 299 13.16 29.28 -20.45
CA GLU A 299 13.90 28.17 -21.04
C GLU A 299 13.51 27.93 -22.50
N ASN A 300 12.21 28.00 -22.80
CA ASN A 300 11.68 27.47 -24.05
C ASN A 300 10.81 28.47 -24.84
N GLY A 301 10.40 29.58 -24.22
CA GLY A 301 9.34 30.44 -24.72
C GLY A 301 9.76 31.88 -25.03
N ASN A 302 8.81 32.80 -24.85
CA ASN A 302 9.01 34.21 -25.14
C ASN A 302 9.22 34.98 -23.84
N LYS A 303 10.46 35.43 -23.61
CA LYS A 303 10.86 36.21 -22.42
C LYS A 303 9.98 37.41 -22.13
N ARG A 304 9.32 38.00 -23.13
CA ARG A 304 8.39 39.13 -22.94
C ARG A 304 7.12 38.72 -22.20
N LEU A 305 6.72 37.45 -22.26
CA LEU A 305 5.56 36.92 -21.55
C LEU A 305 5.79 36.84 -20.04
N ASN A 306 7.04 36.72 -19.58
CA ASN A 306 7.34 36.68 -18.14
C ASN A 306 6.82 37.91 -17.39
N HIS A 307 6.98 39.11 -17.96
CA HIS A 307 6.43 40.34 -17.37
C HIS A 307 4.91 40.25 -17.18
N LYS A 308 4.20 39.66 -18.13
CA LYS A 308 2.75 39.45 -18.04
C LYS A 308 2.40 38.41 -16.98
N ILE A 309 3.19 37.34 -16.88
CA ILE A 309 2.97 36.25 -15.90
C ILE A 309 3.21 36.77 -14.48
N ILE A 310 4.32 37.47 -14.21
CA ILE A 310 4.59 38.05 -12.88
C ILE A 310 3.57 39.09 -12.49
N TYR A 311 3.17 39.95 -13.44
CA TYR A 311 2.08 40.90 -13.23
C TYR A 311 0.81 40.16 -12.79
N ASN A 312 0.37 39.15 -13.54
CA ASN A 312 -0.82 38.36 -13.19
C ASN A 312 -0.69 37.65 -11.84
N ALA A 313 0.50 37.13 -11.52
CA ALA A 313 0.77 36.46 -10.25
C ALA A 313 0.60 37.43 -9.06
N VAL A 314 1.14 38.64 -9.15
CA VAL A 314 1.04 39.67 -8.09
C VAL A 314 -0.41 40.01 -7.75
N PHE A 315 -1.33 40.00 -8.74
CA PHE A 315 -2.74 40.27 -8.49
C PHE A 315 -3.54 39.07 -7.98
N LYS A 316 -3.11 37.84 -8.27
CA LYS A 316 -3.84 36.61 -7.90
C LYS A 316 -3.37 35.98 -6.59
N VAL A 317 -2.07 36.02 -6.33
CA VAL A 317 -1.45 35.40 -5.15
C VAL A 317 -1.92 36.11 -3.88
N LYS A 318 -2.15 35.35 -2.80
CA LYS A 318 -2.50 35.95 -1.50
C LYS A 318 -1.41 36.90 -1.02
N ARG A 319 -1.82 37.99 -0.36
CA ARG A 319 -0.92 39.03 0.16
C ARG A 319 0.22 38.47 1.02
N GLU A 320 -0.06 37.46 1.83
CA GLU A 320 0.90 36.80 2.71
C GLU A 320 2.00 36.02 1.96
N LEU A 321 1.74 35.62 0.71
CA LEU A 321 2.67 34.87 -0.15
C LEU A 321 3.41 35.77 -1.16
N LEU A 322 3.13 37.08 -1.19
CA LEU A 322 3.79 37.99 -2.14
C LEU A 322 5.30 38.10 -1.88
N GLY A 323 5.73 38.06 -0.61
CA GLY A 323 7.16 38.04 -0.28
C GLY A 323 7.87 36.85 -0.92
N THR A 324 7.29 35.65 -0.75
CA THR A 324 7.79 34.42 -1.38
C THR A 324 7.80 34.48 -2.90
N LEU A 325 6.76 35.08 -3.53
CA LEU A 325 6.72 35.29 -4.97
C LEU A 325 7.90 36.16 -5.45
N TYR A 326 8.16 37.30 -4.80
CA TYR A 326 9.27 38.18 -5.18
C TYR A 326 10.64 37.53 -4.96
N GLU A 327 10.82 36.84 -3.84
CA GLU A 327 12.07 36.12 -3.54
C GLU A 327 12.37 35.04 -4.58
N GLN A 328 11.38 34.19 -4.91
CA GLN A 328 11.57 33.12 -5.88
C GLN A 328 11.75 33.65 -7.30
N HIS A 329 11.02 34.71 -7.68
CA HIS A 329 11.22 35.38 -8.96
C HIS A 329 12.64 35.96 -9.10
N HIS A 330 13.14 36.64 -8.05
CA HIS A 330 14.50 37.16 -8.06
C HIS A 330 15.56 36.05 -8.13
N SER A 331 15.34 34.93 -7.43
CA SER A 331 16.21 33.74 -7.55
C SER A 331 16.23 33.22 -8.98
N LEU A 332 15.06 33.10 -9.62
CA LEU A 332 14.93 32.64 -10.99
C LEU A 332 15.67 33.57 -11.97
N GLU A 333 15.54 34.90 -11.82
CA GLU A 333 16.31 35.85 -12.62
C GLU A 333 17.82 35.69 -12.43
N LYS A 334 18.28 35.51 -11.19
CA LYS A 334 19.70 35.31 -10.88
C LYS A 334 20.25 34.02 -11.48
N GLU A 335 19.52 32.92 -11.36
CA GLU A 335 19.85 31.62 -11.99
C GLU A 335 20.06 31.81 -13.50
N PHE A 336 19.14 32.50 -14.14
CA PHE A 336 19.18 32.78 -15.57
C PHE A 336 20.41 33.61 -15.98
N TRP A 337 20.70 34.71 -15.29
CA TRP A 337 21.89 35.54 -15.57
C TRP A 337 23.20 34.78 -15.34
N THR A 338 23.22 33.90 -14.33
CA THR A 338 24.38 33.06 -14.04
C THR A 338 24.62 32.03 -15.14
N ALA A 339 23.56 31.46 -15.73
CA ALA A 339 23.66 30.53 -16.84
C ALA A 339 24.21 31.23 -18.11
N LEU A 340 23.65 32.39 -18.47
CA LEU A 340 24.12 33.19 -19.60
C LEU A 340 25.58 33.62 -19.48
N GLY A 341 26.03 34.02 -18.28
CA GLY A 341 27.42 34.42 -18.04
C GLY A 341 28.44 33.29 -18.23
N LYS A 342 28.00 32.02 -18.28
CA LYS A 342 28.86 30.85 -18.53
C LYS A 342 28.88 30.43 -20.01
N GLU A 343 27.95 30.90 -20.83
CA GLU A 343 27.82 30.55 -22.25
C GLU A 343 28.45 31.58 -23.21
N VAL A 344 29.11 32.63 -22.70
CA VAL A 344 29.82 33.59 -23.53
C VAL A 344 31.06 32.93 -24.14
N ILE A 345 30.93 32.46 -25.38
CA ILE A 345 32.06 32.11 -26.22
C ILE A 345 32.83 33.40 -26.49
N VAL A 346 34.06 33.48 -25.99
CA VAL A 346 35.04 34.48 -26.41
C VAL A 346 35.32 34.18 -27.88
N ILE A 347 34.84 35.04 -28.77
CA ILE A 347 35.31 35.08 -30.15
C ILE A 347 36.59 35.91 -30.09
N ASP A 348 37.74 35.24 -30.14
CA ASP A 348 39.03 35.92 -30.35
C ASP A 348 39.06 36.44 -31.80
N ASP A 349 39.33 37.74 -31.95
CA ASP A 349 39.49 38.45 -33.22
C ASP A 349 40.69 37.96 -34.05
#